data_AF-A0A369HBY9-F1
#
_entry.id   AF-A0A369HBY9-F1
#
_cell.length_a   1.000
_cell.length_b   1.000
_cell.length_c   1.000
_cell.angle_alpha   90.00
_cell.angle_beta   90.00
_cell.angle_gamma   90.00
#
_symmetry.space_group_name_H-M   'P 1'
#
loop_
_entity.id
_entity.type
_entity.pdbx_description
1 polymer ?
#
loop_
_entity_poly.entity_id
_entity_poly.type
_entity_poly.pdbx_seq_one_letter_code
_entity_poly.pdbx_strand_id
1 'polypeptide(L)'
;MHPFSILTLGIFVAGYITARWDLVTRLYELAIFAAENGVVAQDVEFHLRVGSFFRGGPHNPCRIYDVCGHAAMHVLGVSNAPHSDAADPSWVRATTKPPFKLPTIACAKASSVQLILYDRPKPRRMQYISLEPIALALSDKTSRLEDANPNDEVDQQELKAKETKRKLVEKLKLHTITRRVPSARDRALPKIVNQINWSWELEQTLQKNVGRLGPRPRRSLSVSERVVESATTMRNYVLRRLWALFTTYIFPVIWRFFCMILFGHRLAAEVLLLALEFRAKPGGAALKDISATAQQIEIRLQQFCYWPMQYSTLRQRKMNWASVTTSHPDYIRFYNSLWLVANDVIIGMALGSYIIEHADWVASRMGDILRTYAVDALRRSISWLMGWPAGLKLNGELAAFLGDLFLWVIHYWSSKPYSLLRYFAHAAGQY
;
A
#
# COMPACT_ATOMS: atom_id res chain seq x y z
N MET A 1 49.78 28.49 -24.95
CA MET A 1 48.90 27.96 -23.90
C MET A 1 47.95 29.06 -23.46
N HIS A 2 46.64 28.83 -23.51
CA HIS A 2 45.61 29.87 -23.53
C HIS A 2 45.45 30.60 -22.17
N PRO A 3 45.40 31.95 -22.12
CA PRO A 3 45.17 32.73 -20.90
C PRO A 3 43.81 32.44 -20.23
N PHE A 4 42.88 31.81 -20.95
CA PHE A 4 41.59 31.35 -20.45
C PHE A 4 41.69 30.21 -19.42
N SER A 5 42.79 29.44 -19.41
CA SER A 5 42.97 28.30 -18.50
C SER A 5 43.44 28.72 -17.10
N ILE A 6 44.22 29.81 -17.01
CA ILE A 6 44.76 30.30 -15.73
C ILE A 6 43.67 31.02 -14.92
N LEU A 7 42.81 31.80 -15.59
CA LEU A 7 41.70 32.49 -14.94
C LEU A 7 40.65 31.51 -14.40
N THR A 8 40.31 30.46 -15.16
CA THR A 8 39.36 29.43 -14.73
C THR A 8 39.91 28.59 -13.58
N LEU A 9 41.21 28.25 -13.61
CA LEU A 9 41.88 27.60 -12.48
C LEU A 9 41.89 28.50 -11.24
N GLY A 10 42.17 29.80 -11.40
CA GLY A 10 42.15 30.76 -10.30
C GLY A 10 40.77 30.91 -9.64
N ILE A 11 39.70 30.99 -10.44
CA ILE A 11 38.32 31.04 -9.93
C ILE A 11 37.94 29.73 -9.25
N PHE A 12 38.34 28.59 -9.81
CA PHE A 12 38.07 27.28 -9.21
C PHE A 12 38.80 27.09 -7.88
N VAL A 13 40.08 27.48 -7.80
CA VAL A 13 40.89 27.42 -6.57
C VAL A 13 40.35 28.39 -5.52
N ALA A 14 39.98 29.62 -5.91
CA ALA A 14 39.37 30.59 -4.99
C ALA A 14 38.00 30.11 -4.47
N GLY A 15 37.17 29.53 -5.33
CA GLY A 15 35.89 28.90 -4.98
C GLY A 15 36.06 27.69 -4.06
N TYR A 16 37.08 26.86 -4.31
CA TYR A 16 37.41 25.71 -3.48
C TYR A 16 37.92 26.13 -2.09
N ILE A 17 38.78 27.16 -2.03
CA ILE A 17 39.30 27.69 -0.77
C ILE A 17 38.19 28.35 0.03
N THR A 18 37.31 29.15 -0.58
CA THR A 18 36.17 29.78 0.12
C THR A 18 35.14 28.76 0.62
N ALA A 19 34.83 27.73 -0.16
CA ALA A 19 33.95 26.64 0.27
C ALA A 19 34.56 25.82 1.42
N ARG A 20 35.87 25.54 1.37
CA ARG A 20 36.58 24.88 2.49
C ARG A 20 36.71 25.78 3.70
N TRP A 21 36.92 27.08 3.51
CA TRP A 21 37.01 28.03 4.62
C TRP A 21 35.67 28.16 5.33
N ASP A 22 34.54 28.23 4.61
CA ASP A 22 33.20 28.21 5.23
C ASP A 22 32.95 26.90 6.00
N LEU A 23 33.34 25.76 5.42
CA LEU A 23 33.24 24.45 6.08
C LEU A 23 34.10 24.39 7.36
N VAL A 24 35.34 24.87 7.30
CA VAL A 24 36.29 24.90 8.44
C VAL A 24 35.80 25.87 9.50
N THR A 25 35.30 27.06 9.13
CA THR A 25 34.71 27.99 10.09
C THR A 25 33.46 27.43 10.75
N ARG A 26 32.60 26.71 10.02
CA ARG A 26 31.45 26.02 10.63
C ARG A 26 31.87 24.88 11.52
N LEU A 27 32.93 24.15 11.18
CA LEU A 27 33.48 23.07 12.03
C LEU A 27 34.12 23.64 13.29
N TYR A 28 34.79 24.79 13.19
CA TYR A 28 35.39 25.52 14.29
C TYR A 28 34.32 26.14 15.20
N GLU A 29 33.28 26.76 14.64
CA GLU A 29 32.10 27.23 15.39
C GLU A 29 31.37 26.07 16.07
N LEU A 30 31.25 24.91 15.40
CA LEU A 30 30.64 23.71 16.00
C LEU A 30 31.52 23.14 17.14
N ALA A 31 32.85 23.19 16.99
CA ALA A 31 33.80 22.73 18.00
C ALA A 31 33.85 23.68 19.21
N ILE A 32 33.84 25.00 18.99
CA ILE A 32 33.71 26.01 20.06
C ILE A 32 32.35 25.90 20.71
N PHE A 33 31.27 25.77 19.95
CA PHE A 33 29.93 25.57 20.50
C PHE A 33 29.84 24.30 21.35
N ALA A 34 30.45 23.20 20.91
CA ALA A 34 30.52 21.95 21.66
C ALA A 34 31.43 22.06 22.91
N ALA A 35 32.47 22.90 22.88
CA ALA A 35 33.40 23.12 23.98
C ALA A 35 32.87 24.13 25.02
N GLU A 36 32.19 25.20 24.60
CA GLU A 36 31.66 26.26 25.46
C GLU A 36 30.27 25.94 26.02
N ASN A 37 29.39 25.33 25.21
CA ASN A 37 28.01 25.02 25.61
C ASN A 37 27.83 23.52 25.87
N GLY A 38 28.79 22.88 26.55
CA GLY A 38 28.66 21.48 26.99
C GLY A 38 27.23 21.22 27.44
N VAL A 39 26.46 20.54 26.58
CA VAL A 39 25.01 20.75 26.47
C VAL A 39 24.36 20.51 27.83
N VAL A 40 23.97 21.60 28.50
CA VAL A 40 23.35 21.51 29.81
C VAL A 40 22.03 20.77 29.63
N ALA A 41 21.91 19.58 30.23
CA ALA A 41 20.76 18.71 30.06
C ALA A 41 19.43 19.42 30.38
N GLN A 42 19.45 20.42 31.26
CA GLN A 42 18.31 21.25 31.63
C GLN A 42 17.83 22.15 30.47
N ASP A 43 18.72 22.73 29.68
CA ASP A 43 18.35 23.54 28.50
C ASP A 43 17.70 22.67 27.42
N VAL A 44 18.20 21.45 27.24
CA VAL A 44 17.60 20.47 26.32
C VAL A 44 16.22 20.06 26.78
N GLU A 45 16.03 19.80 28.08
CA GLU A 45 14.71 19.47 28.62
C GLU A 45 13.71 20.61 28.40
N PHE A 46 14.11 21.86 28.66
CA PHE A 46 13.29 23.03 28.40
C PHE A 46 12.88 23.10 26.91
N HIS A 47 13.85 22.95 26.00
CA HIS A 47 13.59 22.98 24.56
C HIS A 47 12.73 21.80 24.06
N LEU A 48 12.84 20.62 24.67
CA LEU A 48 11.98 19.47 24.39
C LEU A 48 10.55 19.70 24.87
N ARG A 49 10.36 20.25 26.07
CA ARG A 49 9.03 20.58 26.61
C ARG A 49 8.32 21.68 25.81
N VAL A 50 9.07 22.69 25.37
CA VAL A 50 8.55 23.79 24.53
C VAL A 50 8.34 23.34 23.06
N GLY A 51 8.90 22.20 22.66
CA GLY A 51 8.75 21.63 21.31
C GLY A 51 9.58 22.34 20.24
N SER A 52 10.63 23.08 20.62
CA SER A 52 11.51 23.79 19.66
C SER A 52 12.18 22.82 18.66
N PHE A 53 12.50 21.61 19.13
CA PHE A 53 13.05 20.51 18.34
C PHE A 53 12.11 19.96 17.27
N PHE A 54 10.80 20.13 17.42
CA PHE A 54 9.79 19.64 16.48
C PHE A 54 9.26 20.76 15.57
N ARG A 55 9.73 22.00 15.76
CA ARG A 55 9.27 23.16 14.97
C ARG A 55 9.68 23.01 13.51
N GLY A 56 8.72 23.11 12.59
CA GLY A 56 8.96 22.88 11.16
C GLY A 56 9.32 21.43 10.82
N GLY A 57 9.00 20.48 11.72
CA GLY A 57 8.97 19.06 11.41
C GLY A 57 7.90 18.74 10.35
N PRO A 58 7.97 17.55 9.72
CA PRO A 58 7.06 17.18 8.64
C PRO A 58 5.61 17.04 9.10
N HIS A 59 5.37 16.67 10.36
CA HIS A 59 4.04 16.41 10.92
C HIS A 59 3.96 16.89 12.38
N ASN A 60 2.74 17.07 12.89
CA ASN A 60 2.49 17.47 14.28
C ASN A 60 2.93 16.35 15.25
N PRO A 61 3.71 16.64 16.32
CA PRO A 61 4.15 15.63 17.29
C PRO A 61 3.04 15.08 18.20
N CYS A 62 1.90 15.77 18.37
CA CYS A 62 0.82 15.33 19.28
C CYS A 62 0.37 13.89 19.04
N ARG A 63 0.20 13.50 17.78
CA ARG A 63 -0.24 12.14 17.43
C ARG A 63 0.76 11.06 17.88
N ILE A 64 2.06 11.37 17.88
CA ILE A 64 3.07 10.41 18.37
C ILE A 64 3.05 10.34 19.89
N TYR A 65 2.89 11.48 20.56
CA TYR A 65 2.77 11.55 22.01
C TYR A 65 1.61 10.67 22.50
N ASP A 66 0.46 10.73 21.83
CA ASP A 66 -0.69 9.87 22.10
C ASP A 66 -0.35 8.38 21.89
N VAL A 67 0.27 8.04 20.75
CA VAL A 67 0.60 6.65 20.37
C VAL A 67 1.70 6.04 21.26
N CYS A 68 2.63 6.86 21.75
CA CYS A 68 3.68 6.50 22.71
C CYS A 68 3.21 6.61 24.17
N GLY A 69 2.01 7.15 24.41
CA GLY A 69 1.37 7.28 25.72
C GLY A 69 2.04 8.27 26.68
N HIS A 70 2.62 9.36 26.16
CA HIS A 70 3.27 10.43 26.94
C HIS A 70 2.73 11.79 26.49
N ALA A 71 2.76 12.82 27.35
CA ALA A 71 2.29 14.16 26.97
C ALA A 71 3.38 14.99 26.25
N ALA A 72 4.65 14.73 26.55
CA ALA A 72 5.80 15.42 25.98
C ALA A 72 7.04 14.51 26.01
N MET A 73 8.10 14.96 25.32
CA MET A 73 9.42 14.34 25.45
C MET A 73 10.08 14.75 26.76
N HIS A 74 10.74 13.79 27.40
CA HIS A 74 11.47 14.00 28.65
C HIS A 74 12.89 13.49 28.53
N VAL A 75 13.80 14.13 29.24
CA VAL A 75 15.19 13.67 29.37
C VAL A 75 15.20 12.56 30.42
N LEU A 76 15.66 11.37 30.02
CA LEU A 76 15.76 10.21 30.93
C LEU A 76 17.10 10.19 31.69
N GLY A 77 18.11 10.89 31.19
CA GLY A 77 19.41 11.01 31.83
C GLY A 77 20.51 11.38 30.85
N VAL A 78 21.75 11.01 31.18
CA VAL A 78 22.96 11.47 30.50
C VAL A 78 23.78 10.32 29.95
N SER A 79 24.40 10.54 28.78
CA SER A 79 25.31 9.59 28.14
C SER A 79 26.73 10.12 28.18
N ASN A 80 27.69 9.33 28.65
CA ASN A 80 29.12 9.67 28.71
C ASN A 80 29.43 11.01 29.42
N ALA A 81 28.70 11.33 30.50
CA ALA A 81 28.94 12.54 31.28
C ALA A 81 30.30 12.49 32.01
N PRO A 82 31.12 13.56 31.92
CA PRO A 82 32.46 13.59 32.54
C PRO A 82 32.41 13.81 34.07
N HIS A 83 31.35 14.42 34.61
CA HIS A 83 31.23 14.74 36.03
C HIS A 83 30.06 14.00 36.69
N SER A 84 30.34 13.30 37.80
CA SER A 84 29.41 12.39 38.47
C SER A 84 28.39 13.10 39.37
N ASP A 85 28.69 14.32 39.83
CA ASP A 85 28.06 14.89 41.03
C ASP A 85 26.94 15.90 40.75
N ALA A 86 26.71 16.27 39.48
CA ALA A 86 25.72 17.28 39.09
C ALA A 86 24.43 16.70 38.47
N ALA A 87 24.26 15.37 38.47
CA ALA A 87 23.12 14.73 37.83
C ALA A 87 22.11 14.23 38.88
N ASP A 88 20.82 14.44 38.64
CA ASP A 88 19.75 13.95 39.49
C ASP A 88 19.87 12.43 39.74
N PRO A 89 19.66 11.94 40.98
CA PRO A 89 19.78 10.52 41.31
C PRO A 89 18.72 9.62 40.64
N SER A 90 17.70 10.22 40.02
CA SER A 90 16.67 9.55 39.21
C SER A 90 17.08 9.33 37.75
N TRP A 91 18.16 9.96 37.28
CA TRP A 91 18.59 9.90 35.89
C TRP A 91 19.35 8.62 35.56
N VAL A 92 19.11 8.11 34.35
CA VAL A 92 19.82 6.96 33.80
C VAL A 92 21.16 7.44 33.23
N ARG A 93 22.27 6.88 33.74
CA ARG A 93 23.61 7.14 33.24
C ARG A 93 24.05 6.02 32.31
N ALA A 94 24.18 6.31 31.03
CA ALA A 94 24.72 5.38 30.05
C ALA A 94 26.20 5.68 29.82
N THR A 95 27.07 4.69 29.96
CA THR A 95 28.51 4.81 29.67
C THR A 95 28.91 3.80 28.61
N THR A 96 29.49 4.29 27.52
CA THR A 96 30.04 3.48 26.43
C THR A 96 31.54 3.67 26.39
N LYS A 97 32.31 2.63 26.76
CA LYS A 97 33.77 2.66 26.69
C LYS A 97 34.25 1.86 25.47
N PRO A 98 34.98 2.45 24.51
CA PRO A 98 35.68 1.68 23.49
C PRO A 98 36.64 0.68 24.17
N PRO A 99 36.76 -0.59 23.73
CA PRO A 99 36.25 -1.22 22.50
C PRO A 99 34.87 -1.90 22.63
N PHE A 100 34.23 -1.85 23.79
CA PHE A 100 32.99 -2.58 24.05
C PHE A 100 31.78 -1.87 23.42
N LYS A 101 31.03 -2.58 22.56
CA LYS A 101 29.81 -2.06 21.93
C LYS A 101 28.60 -2.00 22.89
N LEU A 102 28.68 -2.66 24.05
CA LEU A 102 27.57 -2.66 25.01
C LEU A 102 27.68 -1.47 25.98
N PRO A 103 26.59 -0.69 26.15
CA PRO A 103 26.55 0.37 27.14
C PRO A 103 26.38 -0.20 28.56
N THR A 104 27.17 0.29 29.51
CA THR A 104 26.94 0.05 30.94
C THR A 104 25.98 1.12 31.47
N ILE A 105 24.84 0.68 32.01
CA ILE A 105 23.82 1.57 32.57
C ILE A 105 23.92 1.58 34.09
N ALA A 106 24.02 2.77 34.69
CA ALA A 106 23.92 2.99 36.12
C ALA A 106 22.74 3.92 36.44
N CYS A 107 21.93 3.58 37.44
CA CYS A 107 20.86 4.43 37.97
C CYS A 107 20.75 4.19 39.47
N ALA A 108 20.92 5.24 40.29
CA ALA A 108 20.98 5.11 41.74
C ALA A 108 19.64 4.66 42.36
N LYS A 109 18.51 4.94 41.68
CA LYS A 109 17.15 4.67 42.17
C LYS A 109 16.55 3.36 41.63
N ALA A 110 17.19 2.69 40.67
CA ALA A 110 16.64 1.49 40.03
C ALA A 110 17.10 0.21 40.74
N SER A 111 16.15 -0.68 41.07
CA SER A 111 16.45 -1.98 41.70
C SER A 111 16.91 -3.05 40.71
N SER A 112 16.47 -2.97 39.45
CA SER A 112 16.97 -3.82 38.36
C SER A 112 16.88 -3.07 37.02
N VAL A 113 17.86 -3.31 36.15
CA VAL A 113 17.96 -2.70 34.82
C VAL A 113 18.07 -3.82 33.79
N GLN A 114 17.11 -3.88 32.87
CA GLN A 114 17.16 -4.79 31.73
C GLN A 114 17.56 -3.99 30.48
N LEU A 115 18.68 -4.38 29.87
CA LEU A 115 19.14 -3.79 28.61
C LEU A 115 18.64 -4.63 27.44
N ILE A 116 17.87 -4.01 26.54
CA ILE A 116 17.42 -4.62 25.29
C ILE A 116 18.04 -3.83 24.14
N LEU A 117 18.96 -4.47 23.42
CA LEU A 117 19.57 -3.91 22.23
C LEU A 117 18.77 -4.38 21.00
N TYR A 118 18.49 -3.46 20.09
CA TYR A 118 17.75 -3.74 18.87
C TYR A 118 18.34 -2.94 17.71
N ASP A 119 18.22 -3.50 16.51
CA ASP A 119 18.50 -2.77 15.30
C ASP A 119 17.37 -1.79 15.02
N ARG A 120 17.75 -0.51 14.83
CA ARG A 120 16.79 0.57 14.66
C ARG A 120 15.98 0.36 13.36
N PRO A 121 14.64 0.28 13.44
CA PRO A 121 13.80 0.15 12.25
C PRO A 121 13.88 1.43 11.40
N LYS A 122 13.84 1.28 10.07
CA LYS A 122 13.81 2.39 9.12
C LYS A 122 12.41 2.54 8.50
N PRO A 123 11.57 3.47 8.98
CA PRO A 123 10.19 3.63 8.49
C PRO A 123 10.09 3.92 6.99
N ARG A 124 11.08 4.64 6.42
CA ARG A 124 11.15 4.90 4.97
C ARG A 124 11.26 3.64 4.11
N ARG A 125 11.77 2.54 4.67
CA ARG A 125 11.86 1.23 4.01
C ARG A 125 10.75 0.27 4.47
N MET A 126 9.69 0.78 5.11
CA MET A 126 8.62 -0.01 5.72
C MET A 126 9.10 -1.06 6.73
N GLN A 127 10.21 -0.78 7.41
CA GLN A 127 10.67 -1.61 8.52
C GLN A 127 10.02 -1.12 9.80
N TYR A 128 9.34 -2.01 10.51
CA TYR A 128 8.72 -1.74 11.79
C TYR A 128 8.58 -3.03 12.60
N ILE A 129 8.52 -2.90 13.91
CA ILE A 129 8.21 -3.97 14.85
C ILE A 129 6.71 -3.90 15.16
N SER A 130 6.05 -5.06 15.18
CA SER A 130 4.64 -5.19 15.50
C SER A 130 4.43 -6.33 16.46
N LEU A 131 3.46 -6.17 17.36
CA LEU A 131 2.98 -7.26 18.23
C LEU A 131 2.04 -8.20 17.49
N GLU A 132 1.38 -7.69 16.45
CA GLU A 132 0.50 -8.45 15.59
C GLU A 132 1.25 -8.86 14.33
N PRO A 133 1.23 -10.14 13.94
CA PRO A 133 1.82 -10.57 12.69
C PRO A 133 1.10 -9.90 11.52
N ILE A 134 1.85 -9.60 10.45
CA ILE A 134 1.24 -9.11 9.21
C ILE A 134 0.32 -10.21 8.68
N ALA A 135 -0.99 -9.98 8.74
CA ALA A 135 -1.96 -10.87 8.13
C ALA A 135 -1.77 -10.82 6.61
N LEU A 136 -1.04 -11.80 6.07
CA LEU A 136 -0.88 -11.99 4.63
C LEU A 136 -2.21 -12.39 3.97
N ALA A 137 -3.09 -13.02 4.75
CA ALA A 137 -4.45 -13.30 4.34
C ALA A 137 -5.23 -11.98 4.25
N LEU A 138 -5.78 -11.72 3.07
CA LEU A 138 -6.86 -10.78 2.86
C LEU A 138 -8.01 -11.22 3.79
N SER A 139 -8.03 -10.73 5.02
CA SER A 139 -9.20 -10.94 5.88
C SER A 139 -10.31 -10.10 5.25
N ASP A 140 -11.17 -10.81 4.53
CA ASP A 140 -12.31 -10.33 3.80
C ASP A 140 -13.17 -9.45 4.70
N LYS A 141 -13.00 -8.13 4.61
CA LYS A 141 -14.12 -7.21 4.92
C LYS A 141 -15.26 -7.39 3.92
N THR A 142 -15.01 -8.09 2.81
CA THR A 142 -15.98 -8.60 1.83
C THR A 142 -16.81 -9.78 2.36
N SER A 143 -16.35 -10.53 3.37
CA SER A 143 -17.08 -11.70 3.91
C SER A 143 -18.35 -11.37 4.71
N ARG A 144 -18.74 -10.09 4.79
CA ARG A 144 -20.03 -9.68 5.36
C ARG A 144 -21.11 -9.44 4.32
N LEU A 145 -20.83 -9.64 3.02
CA LEU A 145 -21.80 -9.44 1.94
C LEU A 145 -22.05 -10.69 1.08
N GLU A 146 -21.41 -11.81 1.37
CA GLU A 146 -21.64 -13.07 0.66
C GLU A 146 -22.47 -14.01 1.54
N ASP A 147 -23.77 -14.01 1.31
CA ASP A 147 -24.57 -15.22 1.54
C ASP A 147 -24.05 -16.28 0.56
N ALA A 148 -23.32 -17.27 1.09
CA ALA A 148 -22.70 -18.33 0.32
C ALA A 148 -23.77 -19.25 -0.32
N ASN A 149 -23.64 -19.49 -1.62
CA ASN A 149 -24.38 -20.55 -2.31
C ASN A 149 -23.81 -21.93 -1.92
N PRO A 150 -24.64 -22.92 -1.55
CA PRO A 150 -24.18 -24.18 -0.94
C PRO A 150 -23.64 -25.26 -1.90
N ASN A 151 -23.44 -24.99 -3.19
CA ASN A 151 -23.23 -26.04 -4.20
C ASN A 151 -21.80 -26.25 -4.73
N ASP A 152 -20.79 -25.51 -4.26
CA ASP A 152 -19.40 -25.75 -4.67
C ASP A 152 -18.68 -26.69 -3.69
N GLU A 153 -18.31 -27.89 -4.14
CA GLU A 153 -17.66 -28.93 -3.32
C GLU A 153 -16.31 -28.47 -2.73
N VAL A 154 -15.61 -27.59 -3.46
CA VAL A 154 -14.33 -26.98 -3.03
C VAL A 154 -14.57 -25.97 -1.90
N ASP A 155 -15.63 -25.16 -2.00
CA ASP A 155 -16.01 -24.21 -0.97
C ASP A 155 -16.55 -24.91 0.27
N GLN A 156 -17.27 -26.03 0.11
CA GLN A 156 -17.67 -26.85 1.26
C GLN A 156 -16.47 -27.44 2.01
N GLN A 157 -15.40 -27.85 1.31
CA GLN A 157 -14.17 -28.31 1.97
C GLN A 157 -13.44 -27.17 2.68
N GLU A 158 -13.35 -25.99 2.06
CA GLU A 158 -12.78 -24.81 2.71
C GLU A 158 -13.58 -24.37 3.94
N LEU A 159 -14.90 -24.37 3.87
CA LEU A 159 -15.78 -24.03 4.98
C LEU A 159 -15.61 -25.02 6.14
N LYS A 160 -15.56 -26.33 5.85
CA LYS A 160 -15.26 -27.37 6.86
C LYS A 160 -13.87 -27.20 7.48
N ALA A 161 -12.85 -26.84 6.70
CA ALA A 161 -11.52 -26.54 7.20
C ALA A 161 -11.48 -25.26 8.06
N LYS A 162 -12.22 -24.22 7.66
CA LYS A 162 -12.39 -22.98 8.44
C LYS A 162 -13.13 -23.23 9.75
N GLU A 163 -14.19 -24.05 9.74
CA GLU A 163 -14.93 -24.44 10.95
C GLU A 163 -14.11 -25.27 11.91
N THR A 164 -13.39 -26.29 11.43
CA THR A 164 -12.50 -27.11 12.26
C THR A 164 -11.40 -26.26 12.88
N LYS A 165 -10.81 -25.33 12.12
CA LYS A 165 -9.85 -24.36 12.65
C LYS A 165 -10.48 -23.44 13.70
N ARG A 166 -11.71 -22.95 13.50
CA ARG A 166 -12.45 -22.16 14.51
C ARG A 166 -12.70 -22.95 15.78
N LYS A 167 -13.20 -24.19 15.66
CA LYS A 167 -13.42 -25.11 16.79
C LYS A 167 -12.12 -25.40 17.54
N LEU A 168 -11.01 -25.58 16.82
CA LEU A 168 -9.69 -25.78 17.42
C LEU A 168 -9.23 -24.52 18.17
N VAL A 169 -9.41 -23.33 17.58
CA VAL A 169 -9.08 -22.05 18.23
C VAL A 169 -9.93 -21.83 19.48
N GLU A 170 -11.22 -22.15 19.44
CA GLU A 170 -12.10 -22.09 20.63
C GLU A 170 -11.69 -23.10 21.69
N LYS A 171 -11.38 -24.33 21.31
CA LYS A 171 -10.85 -25.34 22.23
C LYS A 171 -9.51 -24.90 22.85
N LEU A 172 -8.63 -24.31 22.05
CA LEU A 172 -7.38 -23.71 22.54
C LEU A 172 -7.64 -22.54 23.49
N LYS A 173 -8.65 -21.69 23.23
CA LYS A 173 -9.06 -20.62 24.15
C LYS A 173 -9.59 -21.16 25.49
N LEU A 174 -10.19 -22.35 25.51
CA LEU A 174 -10.64 -23.00 26.76
C LEU A 174 -9.47 -23.57 27.56
N HIS A 175 -8.42 -24.06 26.90
CA HIS A 175 -7.21 -24.59 27.54
C HIS A 175 -6.14 -23.53 27.83
N THR A 176 -6.25 -22.36 27.20
CA THR A 176 -5.37 -21.22 27.41
C THR A 176 -6.06 -20.22 28.32
N ILE A 177 -5.45 -19.82 29.43
CA ILE A 177 -5.98 -18.79 30.34
C ILE A 177 -6.04 -17.45 29.58
N THR A 178 -7.11 -17.22 28.83
CA THR A 178 -7.26 -16.09 27.89
C THR A 178 -7.83 -14.85 28.56
N ARG A 179 -8.45 -14.97 29.74
CA ARG A 179 -8.86 -13.83 30.58
C ARG A 179 -7.78 -13.47 31.60
N ARG A 180 -6.52 -13.41 31.19
CA ARG A 180 -5.51 -12.73 32.00
C ARG A 180 -5.81 -11.24 31.94
N VAL A 181 -6.11 -10.61 33.07
CA VAL A 181 -6.13 -9.14 33.15
C VAL A 181 -4.76 -8.66 32.68
N PRO A 182 -4.66 -7.82 31.63
CA PRO A 182 -3.38 -7.42 31.07
C PRO A 182 -2.50 -6.84 32.16
N SER A 183 -1.32 -7.44 32.35
CA SER A 183 -0.32 -6.96 33.31
C SER A 183 0.09 -5.53 32.96
N ALA A 184 0.63 -4.78 33.92
CA ALA A 184 1.23 -3.48 33.65
C ALA A 184 2.27 -3.54 32.52
N ARG A 185 3.02 -4.65 32.43
CA ARG A 185 3.97 -4.92 31.33
C ARG A 185 3.27 -5.10 29.98
N ASP A 186 2.17 -5.85 29.95
CA ASP A 186 1.40 -6.11 28.74
C ASP A 186 0.76 -4.81 28.20
N ARG A 187 0.33 -3.91 29.09
CA ARG A 187 -0.21 -2.59 28.72
C ARG A 187 0.88 -1.62 28.24
N ALA A 188 2.11 -1.78 28.71
CA ALA A 188 3.25 -0.95 28.32
C ALA A 188 3.86 -1.39 26.98
N LEU A 189 3.77 -2.68 26.65
CA LEU A 189 4.43 -3.26 25.48
C LEU A 189 4.06 -2.57 24.14
N PRO A 190 2.78 -2.29 23.83
CA PRO A 190 2.42 -1.54 22.61
C PRO A 190 3.06 -0.15 22.56
N LYS A 191 3.11 0.55 23.71
CA LYS A 191 3.72 1.88 23.82
C LYS A 191 5.22 1.81 23.55
N ILE A 192 5.91 0.81 24.09
CA ILE A 192 7.35 0.58 23.90
C ILE A 192 7.64 0.28 22.42
N VAL A 193 6.86 -0.60 21.79
CA VAL A 193 7.02 -0.91 20.36
C VAL A 193 6.85 0.33 19.49
N ASN A 194 5.87 1.18 19.79
CA ASN A 194 5.67 2.45 19.10
C ASN A 194 6.86 3.42 19.28
N GLN A 195 7.42 3.50 20.48
CA GLN A 195 8.62 4.30 20.75
C GLN A 195 9.83 3.78 19.95
N ILE A 196 10.01 2.46 19.87
CA ILE A 196 11.07 1.84 19.07
C ILE A 196 10.89 2.19 17.58
N ASN A 197 9.68 2.06 17.05
CA ASN A 197 9.37 2.38 15.66
C ASN A 197 9.61 3.85 15.30
N TRP A 198 9.41 4.76 16.26
CA TRP A 198 9.62 6.19 16.06
C TRP A 198 11.06 6.66 16.27
N SER A 199 11.90 5.86 16.92
CA SER A 199 13.29 6.24 17.27
C SER A 199 14.12 6.81 16.11
N TRP A 200 13.95 6.29 14.89
CA TRP A 200 14.65 6.79 13.70
C TRP A 200 14.17 8.17 13.24
N GLU A 201 12.86 8.39 13.16
CA GLU A 201 12.32 9.69 12.75
C GLU A 201 12.56 10.76 13.82
N LEU A 202 12.54 10.37 15.09
CA LEU A 202 12.91 11.22 16.21
C LEU A 202 14.35 11.71 16.05
N GLU A 203 15.32 10.81 15.90
CA GLU A 203 16.73 11.18 15.72
C GLU A 203 16.91 12.14 14.54
N GLN A 204 16.33 11.83 13.38
CA GLN A 204 16.45 12.67 12.19
C GLN A 204 15.87 14.08 12.44
N THR A 205 14.76 14.16 13.17
CA THR A 205 14.13 15.43 13.53
C THR A 205 14.98 16.22 14.53
N LEU A 206 15.55 15.54 15.53
CA LEU A 206 16.46 16.13 16.50
C LEU A 206 17.70 16.65 15.78
N GLN A 207 18.45 15.80 15.06
CA GLN A 207 19.66 16.17 14.33
C GLN A 207 19.46 17.36 13.39
N LYS A 208 18.35 17.39 12.65
CA LYS A 208 18.02 18.51 11.77
C LYS A 208 17.84 19.84 12.52
N ASN A 209 17.36 19.79 13.75
CA ASN A 209 17.05 20.96 14.57
C ASN A 209 18.06 21.21 15.70
N VAL A 210 19.14 20.42 15.83
CA VAL A 210 20.22 20.63 16.81
C VAL A 210 20.84 22.02 16.63
N GLY A 211 21.05 22.48 15.40
CA GLY A 211 21.62 23.82 15.12
C GLY A 211 20.71 24.99 15.50
N ARG A 212 19.51 24.75 16.03
CA ARG A 212 18.65 25.78 16.63
C ARG A 212 18.87 25.94 18.13
N LEU A 213 19.68 25.07 18.73
CA LEU A 213 20.17 25.22 20.08
C LEU A 213 21.31 26.24 20.02
N GLY A 214 21.09 27.40 20.62
CA GLY A 214 22.08 28.46 20.70
C GLY A 214 21.60 29.82 20.16
N PRO A 215 22.31 30.90 20.54
CA PRO A 215 22.04 32.23 20.02
C PRO A 215 22.19 32.23 18.50
N ARG A 216 21.14 32.65 17.79
CA ARG A 216 21.08 32.68 16.33
C ARG A 216 22.16 33.66 15.81
N PRO A 217 23.21 33.21 15.10
CA PRO A 217 24.20 34.13 14.56
C PRO A 217 23.54 34.96 13.46
N ARG A 218 23.34 36.26 13.72
CA ARG A 218 22.96 37.23 12.69
C ARG A 218 24.23 37.65 11.96
N ARG A 219 24.60 36.89 10.92
CA ARG A 219 25.61 37.34 9.94
C ARG A 219 24.95 38.39 9.03
N SER A 220 25.57 39.57 8.90
CA SER A 220 25.15 40.58 7.93
C SER A 220 25.55 40.14 6.52
N LEU A 221 24.59 40.17 5.60
CA LEU A 221 24.75 39.71 4.21
C LEU A 221 25.59 40.70 3.39
N SER A 222 26.52 40.17 2.60
CA SER A 222 27.37 40.96 1.70
C SER A 222 26.57 41.54 0.52
N VAL A 223 27.09 42.58 -0.14
CA VAL A 223 26.36 43.31 -1.19
C VAL A 223 26.09 42.44 -2.43
N SER A 224 27.01 41.54 -2.80
CA SER A 224 26.82 40.58 -3.89
C SER A 224 25.78 39.51 -3.53
N GLU A 225 25.79 39.01 -2.30
CA GLU A 225 24.74 38.11 -1.79
C GLU A 225 23.37 38.81 -1.78
N ARG A 226 23.32 40.10 -1.46
CA ARG A 226 22.07 40.90 -1.47
C ARG A 226 21.50 41.04 -2.88
N VAL A 227 22.35 41.16 -3.91
CA VAL A 227 21.92 41.21 -5.32
C VAL A 227 21.43 39.83 -5.79
N VAL A 228 22.14 38.76 -5.43
CA VAL A 228 21.73 37.38 -5.73
C VAL A 228 20.43 37.01 -4.99
N GLU A 229 20.27 37.42 -3.74
CA GLU A 229 19.01 37.28 -3.00
C GLU A 229 17.90 38.08 -3.67
N SER A 230 18.14 39.31 -4.12
CA SER A 230 17.13 40.10 -4.83
C SER A 230 16.67 39.41 -6.13
N ALA A 231 17.60 38.93 -6.95
CA ALA A 231 17.28 38.22 -8.19
C ALA A 231 16.56 36.88 -7.95
N THR A 232 17.03 36.10 -6.97
CA THR A 232 16.37 34.84 -6.60
C THR A 232 15.00 35.08 -5.97
N THR A 233 14.81 36.16 -5.21
CA THR A 233 13.53 36.56 -4.63
C THR A 233 12.55 36.99 -5.71
N MET A 234 13.00 37.75 -6.72
CA MET A 234 12.17 38.13 -7.88
C MET A 234 11.77 36.89 -8.70
N ARG A 235 12.71 35.99 -9.01
CA ARG A 235 12.40 34.72 -9.68
C ARG A 235 11.39 33.89 -8.88
N ASN A 236 11.62 33.75 -7.57
CA ASN A 236 10.72 33.00 -6.70
C ASN A 236 9.34 33.68 -6.59
N TYR A 237 9.27 35.01 -6.66
CA TYR A 237 8.02 35.76 -6.69
C TYR A 237 7.22 35.47 -7.97
N VAL A 238 7.87 35.55 -9.14
CA VAL A 238 7.23 35.24 -10.43
C VAL A 238 6.78 33.78 -10.48
N LEU A 239 7.63 32.84 -10.07
CA LEU A 239 7.27 31.42 -10.00
C LEU A 239 6.11 31.17 -9.02
N ARG A 240 6.09 31.82 -7.85
CA ARG A 240 4.96 31.73 -6.91
C ARG A 240 3.69 32.33 -7.48
N ARG A 241 3.77 33.42 -8.24
CA ARG A 241 2.61 34.04 -8.91
C ARG A 241 2.04 33.13 -9.98
N LEU A 242 2.89 32.56 -10.85
CA LEU A 242 2.48 31.58 -11.85
C LEU A 242 1.90 30.32 -11.21
N TRP A 243 2.55 29.81 -10.16
CA TRP A 243 2.05 28.66 -9.39
C TRP A 243 0.70 28.96 -8.75
N ALA A 244 0.52 30.16 -8.18
CA ALA A 244 -0.76 30.57 -7.60
C ALA A 244 -1.87 30.66 -8.66
N LEU A 245 -1.59 31.19 -9.85
CA LEU A 245 -2.54 31.21 -10.97
C LEU A 245 -2.91 29.78 -11.39
N PHE A 246 -1.92 28.90 -11.52
CA PHE A 246 -2.13 27.50 -11.83
C PHE A 246 -2.99 26.78 -10.78
N THR A 247 -2.68 26.93 -9.49
CA THR A 247 -3.42 26.28 -8.40
C THR A 247 -4.83 26.84 -8.20
N THR A 248 -5.06 28.11 -8.56
CA THR A 248 -6.36 28.78 -8.35
C THR A 248 -7.32 28.57 -9.52
N TYR A 249 -6.83 28.53 -10.75
CA TYR A 249 -7.70 28.47 -11.93
C TYR A 249 -7.65 27.12 -12.66
N ILE A 250 -6.46 26.61 -12.95
CA ILE A 250 -6.29 25.41 -13.78
C ILE A 250 -6.53 24.15 -12.95
N PHE A 251 -5.88 24.05 -11.79
CA PHE A 251 -5.98 22.89 -10.90
C PHE A 251 -7.42 22.53 -10.49
N PRO A 252 -8.28 23.45 -10.04
CA PRO A 252 -9.65 23.08 -9.66
C PRO A 252 -10.52 22.67 -10.84
N VAL A 253 -10.29 23.20 -12.04
CA VAL A 253 -11.02 22.79 -13.26
C VAL A 253 -10.64 21.37 -13.64
N ILE A 254 -9.33 21.08 -13.69
CA ILE A 254 -8.82 19.72 -13.94
C ILE A 254 -9.35 18.75 -12.87
N TRP A 255 -9.29 19.15 -11.60
CA TRP A 255 -9.75 18.32 -10.49
C TRP A 255 -11.26 18.05 -10.56
N ARG A 256 -12.08 19.05 -10.88
CA ARG A 256 -13.54 18.87 -11.07
C ARG A 256 -13.84 17.93 -12.22
N PHE A 257 -13.17 18.09 -13.37
CA PHE A 257 -13.34 17.20 -14.52
C PHE A 257 -12.96 15.76 -14.17
N PHE A 258 -11.82 15.57 -13.49
CA PHE A 258 -11.39 14.27 -12.99
C PHE A 258 -12.40 13.65 -12.02
N CYS A 259 -12.92 14.43 -11.07
CA CYS A 259 -13.96 13.97 -10.16
C CYS A 259 -15.27 13.60 -10.87
N MET A 260 -15.68 14.35 -11.90
CA MET A 260 -16.86 14.02 -12.71
C MET A 260 -16.70 12.70 -13.45
N ILE A 261 -15.52 12.43 -14.02
CA ILE A 261 -15.20 11.16 -14.66
C ILE A 261 -15.29 10.01 -13.64
N LEU A 262 -14.67 10.17 -12.46
CA LEU A 262 -14.72 9.15 -11.41
C LEU A 262 -16.15 8.89 -10.92
N PHE A 263 -16.95 9.94 -10.77
CA PHE A 263 -18.36 9.82 -10.38
C PHE A 263 -19.18 9.10 -11.45
N GLY A 264 -18.98 9.43 -12.73
CA GLY A 264 -19.61 8.74 -13.85
C GLY A 264 -19.28 7.25 -13.90
N HIS A 265 -18.00 6.90 -13.73
CA HIS A 265 -17.58 5.49 -13.63
C HIS A 265 -18.18 4.79 -12.41
N ARG A 266 -18.27 5.46 -11.25
CA ARG A 266 -18.89 4.89 -10.04
C ARG A 266 -20.39 4.62 -10.25
N LEU A 267 -21.09 5.54 -10.93
CA LEU A 267 -22.49 5.38 -11.27
C LEU A 267 -22.70 4.20 -12.23
N ALA A 268 -21.89 4.12 -13.29
CA ALA A 268 -21.94 3.00 -14.24
C ALA A 268 -21.67 1.66 -13.54
N ALA A 269 -20.71 1.63 -12.60
CA ALA A 269 -20.43 0.45 -11.79
C ALA A 269 -21.62 0.03 -10.93
N GLU A 270 -22.28 0.97 -10.26
CA GLU A 270 -23.46 0.67 -9.44
C GLU A 270 -24.62 0.10 -10.29
N VAL A 271 -24.85 0.67 -11.47
CA VAL A 271 -25.87 0.18 -12.42
C VAL A 271 -25.53 -1.24 -12.89
N LEU A 272 -24.25 -1.52 -13.16
CA LEU A 272 -23.81 -2.86 -13.58
C LEU A 272 -23.91 -3.88 -12.43
N LEU A 273 -23.63 -3.50 -11.19
CA LEU A 273 -23.87 -4.36 -10.02
C LEU A 273 -25.36 -4.70 -9.89
N LEU A 274 -26.25 -3.70 -10.01
CA LEU A 274 -27.70 -3.93 -10.00
C LEU A 274 -28.15 -4.86 -11.13
N ALA A 275 -27.53 -4.75 -12.31
CA ALA A 275 -27.80 -5.65 -13.44
C ALA A 275 -27.32 -7.08 -13.16
N LEU A 276 -26.20 -7.27 -12.47
CA LEU A 276 -25.67 -8.59 -12.09
C LEU A 276 -26.47 -9.24 -10.96
N GLU A 277 -27.01 -8.44 -10.04
CA GLU A 277 -27.92 -8.88 -8.98
C GLU A 277 -29.36 -9.09 -9.46
N PHE A 278 -29.67 -8.74 -10.70
CA PHE A 278 -31.00 -8.89 -11.27
C PHE A 278 -31.45 -10.35 -11.21
N ARG A 279 -32.62 -10.58 -10.60
CA ARG A 279 -33.26 -11.90 -10.48
C ARG A 279 -34.48 -11.93 -11.40
N ALA A 280 -34.46 -12.83 -12.39
CA ALA A 280 -35.56 -12.99 -13.34
C ALA A 280 -36.85 -13.54 -12.70
N LYS A 281 -36.75 -14.22 -11.54
CA LYS A 281 -37.88 -14.65 -10.71
C LYS A 281 -37.60 -14.38 -9.23
N PRO A 282 -38.59 -13.97 -8.42
CA PRO A 282 -38.41 -13.86 -6.97
C PRO A 282 -38.09 -15.25 -6.39
N GLY A 283 -36.85 -15.45 -5.94
CA GLY A 283 -36.31 -16.74 -5.47
C GLY A 283 -35.41 -17.49 -6.46
N GLY A 284 -35.16 -16.95 -7.66
CA GLY A 284 -34.19 -17.50 -8.62
C GLY A 284 -32.74 -17.05 -8.36
N ALA A 285 -31.80 -17.81 -8.91
CA ALA A 285 -30.37 -17.46 -8.91
C ALA A 285 -30.12 -16.12 -9.63
N ALA A 286 -29.26 -15.27 -9.09
CA ALA A 286 -28.86 -14.02 -9.73
C ALA A 286 -27.92 -14.31 -10.92
N LEU A 287 -27.70 -13.33 -11.80
CA LEU A 287 -26.81 -13.51 -12.96
C LEU A 287 -25.38 -13.92 -12.53
N LYS A 288 -24.94 -13.39 -11.40
CA LYS A 288 -23.68 -13.75 -10.75
C LYS A 288 -23.59 -15.21 -10.30
N ASP A 289 -24.71 -15.81 -9.89
CA ASP A 289 -24.76 -17.19 -9.39
C ASP A 289 -24.80 -18.22 -10.53
N ILE A 290 -25.13 -17.77 -11.74
CA ILE A 290 -25.24 -18.62 -12.93
C ILE A 290 -23.90 -18.72 -13.66
N SER A 291 -23.03 -17.72 -13.53
CA SER A 291 -21.79 -17.65 -14.31
C SER A 291 -20.59 -17.18 -13.50
N ALA A 292 -19.52 -17.98 -13.52
CA ALA A 292 -18.23 -17.62 -12.92
C ALA A 292 -17.64 -16.32 -13.52
N THR A 293 -17.97 -15.98 -14.77
CA THR A 293 -17.50 -14.71 -15.37
C THR A 293 -18.26 -13.51 -14.80
N ALA A 294 -19.57 -13.66 -14.55
CA ALA A 294 -20.40 -12.64 -13.91
C ALA A 294 -19.96 -12.40 -12.46
N GLN A 295 -19.66 -13.47 -11.73
CA GLN A 295 -19.06 -13.40 -10.40
C GLN A 295 -17.70 -12.69 -10.43
N GLN A 296 -16.83 -13.01 -11.39
CA GLN A 296 -15.53 -12.35 -11.53
C GLN A 296 -15.69 -10.85 -11.81
N ILE A 297 -16.64 -10.45 -12.65
CA ILE A 297 -16.92 -9.03 -12.94
C ILE A 297 -17.41 -8.32 -11.68
N GLU A 298 -18.34 -8.93 -10.93
CA GLU A 298 -18.85 -8.38 -9.67
C GLU A 298 -17.71 -8.14 -8.67
N ILE A 299 -16.84 -9.14 -8.46
CA ILE A 299 -15.69 -9.02 -7.55
C ILE A 299 -14.80 -7.84 -7.94
N ARG A 300 -14.50 -7.68 -9.24
CA ARG A 300 -13.67 -6.55 -9.71
C ARG A 300 -14.37 -5.21 -9.60
N LEU A 301 -15.67 -5.18 -9.82
CA LEU A 301 -16.47 -3.97 -9.73
C LEU A 301 -16.60 -3.49 -8.29
N GLN A 302 -16.81 -4.42 -7.35
CA GLN A 302 -16.76 -4.13 -5.92
C GLN A 302 -15.37 -3.62 -5.51
N GLN A 303 -14.28 -4.27 -5.94
CA GLN A 303 -12.91 -3.81 -5.67
C GLN A 303 -12.68 -2.36 -6.15
N PHE A 304 -13.14 -2.03 -7.37
CA PHE A 304 -13.06 -0.68 -7.92
C PHE A 304 -13.82 0.33 -7.05
N CYS A 305 -15.02 -0.03 -6.58
CA CYS A 305 -15.84 0.81 -5.72
C CYS A 305 -15.24 1.05 -4.33
N TYR A 306 -14.44 0.10 -3.82
CA TYR A 306 -13.74 0.22 -2.54
C TYR A 306 -12.41 1.00 -2.62
N TRP A 307 -11.80 1.13 -3.80
CA TRP A 307 -10.51 1.82 -3.96
C TRP A 307 -10.49 3.28 -3.51
N PRO A 308 -11.49 4.14 -3.78
CA PRO A 308 -11.50 5.53 -3.30
C PRO A 308 -11.41 5.62 -1.78
N MET A 309 -12.11 4.71 -1.08
CA MET A 309 -12.09 4.66 0.38
C MET A 309 -10.72 4.21 0.90
N GLN A 310 -10.12 3.18 0.29
CA GLN A 310 -8.75 2.76 0.62
C GLN A 310 -7.72 3.86 0.31
N TYR A 311 -7.86 4.57 -0.81
CA TYR A 311 -6.98 5.67 -1.15
C TYR A 311 -7.08 6.82 -0.14
N SER A 312 -8.29 7.12 0.36
CA SER A 312 -8.49 8.12 1.41
C SER A 312 -7.73 7.76 2.69
N THR A 313 -7.78 6.49 3.13
CA THR A 313 -7.02 6.04 4.30
C THR A 313 -5.50 6.08 4.07
N LEU A 314 -5.03 5.75 2.86
CA LEU A 314 -3.61 5.93 2.47
C LEU A 314 -3.20 7.42 2.45
N ARG A 315 -4.06 8.33 1.99
CA ARG A 315 -3.77 9.76 1.97
C ARG A 315 -3.69 10.32 3.39
N GLN A 316 -4.56 9.88 4.29
CA GLN A 316 -4.48 10.20 5.70
C GLN A 316 -3.16 9.70 6.32
N ARG A 317 -2.65 8.52 5.93
CA ARG A 317 -1.31 8.06 6.33
C ARG A 317 -0.22 9.03 5.92
N LYS A 318 -0.23 9.55 4.68
CA LYS A 318 0.80 10.50 4.20
C LYS A 318 0.83 11.80 5.03
N MET A 319 -0.25 12.11 5.75
CA MET A 319 -0.31 13.25 6.68
C MET A 319 0.25 12.96 8.07
N ASN A 320 0.64 11.72 8.35
CA ASN A 320 1.20 11.29 9.63
C ASN A 320 2.64 10.79 9.48
N TRP A 321 3.29 10.66 10.63
CA TRP A 321 4.61 10.05 10.76
C TRP A 321 4.63 8.62 10.20
N ALA A 322 5.71 8.27 9.49
CA ALA A 322 5.81 6.96 8.85
C ALA A 322 6.02 5.85 9.90
N SER A 323 6.43 6.19 11.12
CA SER A 323 6.51 5.28 12.27
C SER A 323 5.17 4.76 12.77
N VAL A 324 4.03 5.35 12.37
CA VAL A 324 2.70 4.92 12.78
C VAL A 324 2.28 3.68 11.98
N THR A 325 2.44 2.52 12.59
CA THR A 325 2.34 1.20 11.95
C THR A 325 0.90 0.74 11.66
N THR A 326 -0.10 1.36 12.28
CA THR A 326 -1.52 0.96 12.17
C THR A 326 -2.05 0.97 10.74
N SER A 327 -1.42 1.74 9.84
CA SER A 327 -1.84 1.90 8.44
C SER A 327 -0.95 1.18 7.43
N HIS A 328 0.07 0.44 7.88
CA HIS A 328 0.94 -0.33 6.98
C HIS A 328 0.24 -1.52 6.31
N PRO A 329 -0.62 -2.30 7.01
CA PRO A 329 -1.36 -3.37 6.36
C PRO A 329 -2.28 -2.86 5.24
N ASP A 330 -2.94 -1.73 5.44
CA ASP A 330 -3.83 -1.12 4.42
C ASP A 330 -3.06 -0.68 3.18
N TYR A 331 -1.84 -0.15 3.35
CA TYR A 331 -0.96 0.18 2.23
C TYR A 331 -0.60 -1.06 1.41
N ILE A 332 -0.14 -2.12 2.08
CA ILE A 332 0.28 -3.36 1.40
C ILE A 332 -0.90 -3.93 0.62
N ARG A 333 -2.08 -3.97 1.24
CA ARG A 333 -3.32 -4.44 0.61
C ARG A 333 -3.66 -3.64 -0.65
N PHE A 334 -3.66 -2.32 -0.57
CA PHE A 334 -4.01 -1.45 -1.69
C PHE A 334 -3.10 -1.67 -2.91
N TYR A 335 -1.78 -1.67 -2.72
CA TYR A 335 -0.85 -1.85 -3.83
C TYR A 335 -0.84 -3.27 -4.38
N ASN A 336 -1.06 -4.30 -3.55
CA ASN A 336 -1.19 -5.66 -4.03
C ASN A 336 -2.46 -5.84 -4.89
N SER A 337 -3.59 -5.28 -4.45
CA SER A 337 -4.83 -5.29 -5.24
C SER A 337 -4.68 -4.52 -6.56
N LEU A 338 -4.04 -3.35 -6.53
CA LEU A 338 -3.78 -2.56 -7.74
C LEU A 338 -2.87 -3.33 -8.73
N TRP A 339 -1.85 -4.01 -8.22
CA TRP A 339 -0.95 -4.84 -9.02
C TRP A 339 -1.67 -5.99 -9.72
N LEU A 340 -2.54 -6.71 -8.98
CA LEU A 340 -3.33 -7.80 -9.56
C LEU A 340 -4.24 -7.31 -10.68
N VAL A 341 -4.96 -6.20 -10.47
CA VAL A 341 -5.84 -5.64 -11.52
C VAL A 341 -5.02 -5.13 -12.71
N ALA A 342 -3.87 -4.51 -12.48
CA ALA A 342 -3.00 -4.07 -13.57
C ALA A 342 -2.53 -5.26 -14.43
N ASN A 343 -2.16 -6.39 -13.81
CA ASN A 343 -1.79 -7.60 -14.54
C ASN A 343 -2.96 -8.16 -15.35
N ASP A 344 -4.16 -8.21 -14.78
CA ASP A 344 -5.36 -8.68 -15.49
C ASP A 344 -5.64 -7.82 -16.73
N VAL A 345 -5.48 -6.50 -16.62
CA VAL A 345 -5.65 -5.56 -17.75
C VAL A 345 -4.54 -5.74 -18.79
N ILE A 346 -3.29 -5.90 -18.39
CA ILE A 346 -2.16 -6.10 -19.31
C ILE A 346 -2.32 -7.42 -20.07
N ILE A 347 -2.61 -8.52 -19.35
CA ILE A 347 -2.82 -9.85 -19.96
C ILE A 347 -4.07 -9.81 -20.85
N GLY A 348 -5.15 -9.16 -20.41
CA GLY A 348 -6.37 -9.00 -21.18
C GLY A 348 -6.16 -8.23 -22.49
N MET A 349 -5.41 -7.12 -22.46
CA MET A 349 -5.07 -6.37 -23.66
C MET A 349 -4.14 -7.16 -24.58
N ALA A 350 -3.15 -7.86 -24.04
CA ALA A 350 -2.24 -8.68 -24.83
C ALA A 350 -2.98 -9.84 -25.52
N LEU A 351 -3.83 -10.56 -24.78
CA LEU A 351 -4.66 -11.63 -25.32
C LEU A 351 -5.67 -11.10 -26.34
N GLY A 352 -6.31 -9.96 -26.05
CA GLY A 352 -7.25 -9.30 -26.95
C GLY A 352 -6.61 -8.90 -28.28
N SER A 353 -5.44 -8.24 -28.24
CA SER A 353 -4.67 -7.90 -29.44
C SER A 353 -4.31 -9.14 -30.24
N TYR A 354 -3.83 -10.19 -29.56
CA TYR A 354 -3.46 -11.45 -30.21
C TYR A 354 -4.64 -12.12 -30.92
N ILE A 355 -5.82 -12.14 -30.30
CA ILE A 355 -7.04 -12.71 -30.90
C ILE A 355 -7.48 -11.89 -32.12
N ILE A 356 -7.42 -10.55 -32.04
CA ILE A 356 -7.81 -9.66 -33.14
C ILE A 356 -6.86 -9.83 -34.33
N GLU A 357 -5.56 -9.91 -34.09
CA GLU A 357 -4.54 -10.09 -35.13
C GLU A 357 -4.69 -11.45 -35.85
N HIS A 358 -5.12 -12.49 -35.13
CA HIS A 358 -5.28 -13.84 -35.67
C HIS A 358 -6.75 -14.24 -35.84
N ALA A 359 -7.64 -13.26 -36.00
CA ALA A 359 -9.09 -13.47 -35.94
C ALA A 359 -9.57 -14.56 -36.92
N ASP A 360 -9.06 -14.61 -38.15
CA ASP A 360 -9.44 -15.62 -39.14
C ASP A 360 -9.01 -17.04 -38.73
N TRP A 361 -7.81 -17.16 -38.16
CA TRP A 361 -7.31 -18.44 -37.64
C TRP A 361 -8.10 -18.89 -36.41
N VAL A 362 -8.40 -17.96 -35.49
CA VAL A 362 -9.22 -18.25 -34.31
C VAL A 362 -10.64 -18.64 -34.72
N ALA A 363 -11.24 -17.92 -35.67
CA ALA A 363 -12.60 -18.17 -36.15
C ALA A 363 -12.72 -19.53 -36.85
N SER A 364 -11.79 -19.86 -37.74
CA SER A 364 -11.75 -21.18 -38.38
C SER A 364 -11.57 -22.29 -37.36
N ARG A 365 -10.64 -22.13 -36.41
CA ARG A 365 -10.41 -23.13 -35.36
C ARG A 365 -11.60 -23.31 -34.43
N MET A 366 -12.26 -22.21 -34.05
CA MET A 366 -13.48 -22.25 -33.25
C MET A 366 -14.61 -22.93 -34.01
N GLY A 367 -14.73 -22.67 -35.32
CA GLY A 367 -15.68 -23.35 -36.20
C GLY A 367 -15.45 -24.86 -36.26
N ASP A 368 -14.20 -25.30 -36.39
CA ASP A 368 -13.84 -26.73 -36.39
C ASP A 368 -14.21 -27.41 -35.06
N ILE A 369 -13.89 -26.75 -33.93
CA ILE A 369 -14.22 -27.26 -32.59
C ILE A 369 -15.73 -27.36 -32.43
N LEU A 370 -16.47 -26.29 -32.77
CA LEU A 370 -17.91 -26.27 -32.64
C LEU A 370 -18.57 -27.33 -33.53
N ARG A 371 -18.09 -27.52 -34.77
CA ARG A 371 -18.58 -28.59 -35.64
C ARG A 371 -18.30 -29.97 -35.07
N THR A 372 -17.09 -30.20 -34.58
CA THR A 372 -16.69 -31.50 -34.03
C THR A 372 -17.54 -31.89 -32.81
N TYR A 373 -17.74 -30.97 -31.87
CA TYR A 373 -18.45 -31.26 -30.62
C TYR A 373 -19.97 -31.06 -30.72
N ALA A 374 -20.45 -30.01 -31.40
CA ALA A 374 -21.89 -29.73 -31.48
C ALA A 374 -22.60 -30.50 -32.60
N VAL A 375 -21.89 -30.98 -33.63
CA VAL A 375 -22.51 -31.72 -34.75
C VAL A 375 -22.02 -33.17 -34.76
N ASP A 376 -20.72 -33.39 -34.94
CA ASP A 376 -20.21 -34.73 -35.19
C ASP A 376 -20.29 -35.63 -33.95
N ALA A 377 -19.99 -35.10 -32.75
CA ALA A 377 -20.13 -35.85 -31.51
C ALA A 377 -21.60 -36.20 -31.22
N LEU A 378 -22.54 -35.24 -31.35
CA LEU A 378 -23.97 -35.51 -31.16
C LEU A 378 -24.51 -36.54 -32.17
N ARG A 379 -24.13 -36.43 -33.45
CA ARG A 379 -24.49 -37.40 -34.49
C ARG A 379 -24.00 -38.80 -34.13
N ARG A 380 -22.72 -38.92 -33.74
CA ARG A 380 -22.14 -40.20 -33.31
C ARG A 380 -22.85 -40.77 -32.09
N SER A 381 -23.19 -39.94 -31.10
CA SER A 381 -23.93 -40.36 -29.91
C SER A 381 -25.34 -40.87 -30.24
N ILE A 382 -26.08 -40.20 -31.13
CA ILE A 382 -27.43 -40.62 -31.54
C ILE A 382 -27.38 -41.92 -32.34
N SER A 383 -26.47 -42.02 -33.32
CA SER A 383 -26.29 -43.25 -34.09
C SER A 383 -25.84 -44.42 -33.21
N TRP A 384 -24.99 -44.17 -32.20
CA TRP A 384 -24.62 -45.17 -31.20
C TRP A 384 -25.82 -45.59 -30.33
N LEU A 385 -26.69 -44.65 -29.94
CA LEU A 385 -27.88 -44.91 -29.14
C LEU A 385 -28.96 -45.72 -29.90
N MET A 386 -29.01 -45.61 -31.23
CA MET A 386 -29.89 -46.45 -32.08
C MET A 386 -29.37 -47.89 -32.20
N GLY A 387 -28.05 -48.10 -32.09
CA GLY A 387 -27.37 -49.38 -32.32
C GLY A 387 -27.23 -50.30 -31.11
N TRP A 388 -28.11 -50.18 -30.11
CA TRP A 388 -28.10 -50.94 -28.84
C TRP A 388 -26.98 -50.52 -27.87
N PRO A 389 -27.07 -49.30 -27.31
CA PRO A 389 -26.06 -48.75 -26.41
C PRO A 389 -25.99 -49.59 -25.13
N ALA A 390 -24.79 -50.09 -24.80
CA ALA A 390 -24.52 -50.82 -23.56
C ALA A 390 -25.46 -52.02 -23.27
N GLY A 391 -26.06 -52.62 -24.32
CA GLY A 391 -26.96 -53.78 -24.17
C GLY A 391 -28.41 -53.45 -23.77
N LEU A 392 -28.81 -52.16 -23.75
CA LEU A 392 -30.19 -51.74 -23.50
C LEU A 392 -31.03 -51.91 -24.77
N LYS A 393 -32.02 -52.82 -24.71
CA LYS A 393 -32.97 -53.05 -25.80
C LYS A 393 -34.07 -51.98 -25.78
N LEU A 394 -33.84 -50.89 -26.51
CA LEU A 394 -34.87 -49.88 -26.80
C LEU A 394 -35.89 -50.46 -27.81
N ASN A 395 -37.09 -49.87 -27.85
CA ASN A 395 -38.06 -50.19 -28.90
C ASN A 395 -37.48 -49.72 -30.24
N GLY A 396 -37.11 -50.68 -31.10
CA GLY A 396 -36.33 -50.41 -32.32
C GLY A 396 -37.02 -49.44 -33.27
N GLU A 397 -38.34 -49.55 -33.44
CA GLU A 397 -39.13 -48.66 -34.30
C GLU A 397 -39.16 -47.22 -33.76
N LEU A 398 -39.30 -47.06 -32.43
CA LEU A 398 -39.33 -45.75 -31.79
C LEU A 398 -37.95 -45.08 -31.78
N ALA A 399 -36.90 -45.86 -31.51
CA ALA A 399 -35.51 -45.37 -31.51
C ALA A 399 -35.07 -44.97 -32.92
N ALA A 400 -35.49 -45.72 -33.95
CA ALA A 400 -35.26 -45.38 -35.35
C ALA A 400 -35.94 -44.05 -35.71
N PHE A 401 -37.25 -43.94 -35.44
CA PHE A 401 -38.01 -42.73 -35.72
C PHE A 401 -37.44 -41.48 -35.02
N LEU A 402 -37.14 -41.58 -33.72
CA LEU A 402 -36.63 -40.44 -32.94
C LEU A 402 -35.19 -40.08 -33.33
N GLY A 403 -34.36 -41.10 -33.61
CA GLY A 403 -32.99 -40.91 -34.08
C GLY A 403 -32.94 -40.22 -35.44
N ASP A 404 -33.76 -40.65 -36.39
CA ASP A 404 -33.86 -40.04 -37.72
C ASP A 404 -34.37 -38.60 -37.65
N LEU A 405 -35.35 -38.33 -36.77
CA LEU A 405 -35.84 -36.97 -36.52
C LEU A 405 -34.73 -36.05 -35.98
N PHE A 406 -33.98 -36.48 -34.95
CA PHE A 406 -32.91 -35.66 -34.39
C PHE A 406 -31.72 -35.50 -35.35
N LEU A 407 -31.36 -36.54 -36.09
CA LEU A 407 -30.33 -36.47 -37.13
C LEU A 407 -30.74 -35.50 -38.24
N TRP A 408 -32.02 -35.49 -38.64
CA TRP A 408 -32.56 -34.53 -39.59
C TRP A 408 -32.49 -33.09 -39.06
N VAL A 409 -32.85 -32.86 -37.78
CA VAL A 409 -32.74 -31.52 -37.15
C VAL A 409 -31.28 -31.05 -37.08
N ILE A 410 -30.34 -31.92 -36.68
CA ILE A 410 -28.91 -31.60 -36.63
C ILE A 410 -28.38 -31.31 -38.04
N HIS A 411 -28.79 -32.08 -39.05
CA HIS A 411 -28.43 -31.83 -40.44
C HIS A 411 -28.98 -30.48 -40.94
N TYR A 412 -30.25 -30.18 -40.64
CA TYR A 412 -30.87 -28.92 -41.00
C TYR A 412 -30.13 -27.73 -40.38
N TRP A 413 -29.81 -27.80 -39.09
CA TRP A 413 -29.07 -26.75 -38.38
C TRP A 413 -27.61 -26.61 -38.85
N SER A 414 -26.89 -27.73 -39.04
CA SER A 414 -25.49 -27.73 -39.51
C SER A 414 -25.31 -27.38 -40.98
N SER A 415 -26.40 -27.33 -41.76
CA SER A 415 -26.38 -26.91 -43.18
C SER A 415 -26.49 -25.39 -43.38
N LYS A 416 -26.95 -24.64 -42.37
CA LYS A 416 -27.06 -23.17 -42.40
C LYS A 416 -25.91 -22.33 -41.78
N PRO A 417 -24.70 -22.79 -41.41
CA PRO A 417 -23.77 -21.97 -40.63
C PRO A 417 -23.00 -20.92 -41.45
N TYR A 418 -23.10 -20.91 -42.78
CA TYR A 418 -22.27 -20.02 -43.61
C TYR A 418 -22.90 -18.64 -43.87
N SER A 419 -24.20 -18.43 -43.59
CA SER A 419 -24.87 -17.14 -43.82
C SER A 419 -24.89 -16.22 -42.59
N LEU A 420 -25.09 -16.77 -41.39
CA LEU A 420 -25.20 -15.97 -40.16
C LEU A 420 -23.84 -15.48 -39.64
N LEU A 421 -22.80 -16.32 -39.65
CA LEU A 421 -21.45 -15.93 -39.17
C LEU A 421 -20.76 -14.91 -40.11
N ARG A 422 -21.00 -14.99 -41.42
CA ARG A 422 -20.56 -13.95 -42.38
C ARG A 422 -21.27 -12.62 -42.16
N TYR A 423 -22.55 -12.64 -41.78
CA TYR A 423 -23.28 -11.41 -41.45
C TYR A 423 -22.69 -10.68 -40.24
N PHE A 424 -22.27 -11.42 -39.20
CA PHE A 424 -21.60 -10.83 -38.04
C PHE A 424 -20.16 -10.37 -38.32
N ALA A 425 -19.40 -11.12 -39.14
CA ALA A 425 -18.06 -10.69 -39.57
C ALA A 425 -18.09 -9.42 -40.44
N HIS A 426 -19.10 -9.27 -41.31
CA HIS A 426 -19.26 -8.08 -42.15
C HIS A 426 -19.72 -6.85 -41.36
N ALA A 427 -20.45 -7.05 -40.25
CA ALA A 427 -20.87 -5.98 -39.34
C ALA A 427 -19.74 -5.53 -38.40
N ALA A 428 -18.76 -6.39 -38.11
CA ALA A 428 -17.61 -6.06 -37.25
C ALA A 428 -16.44 -5.39 -38.01
N GLY A 429 -16.37 -5.51 -39.34
CA GLY A 429 -15.32 -4.90 -40.18
C GLY A 429 -15.62 -3.49 -40.70
N GLN A 430 -16.64 -2.79 -40.19
CA GLN A 430 -17.03 -1.44 -40.62
C GLN A 430 -16.80 -0.33 -39.58
N TYR A 431 -15.96 -0.55 -38.56
CA TYR A 431 -15.50 0.50 -37.65
C TYR A 431 -13.98 0.57 -37.55
#